data_AF-A0A1B1AFH6-F1
#
_entry.id   AF-A0A1B1AFH6-F1
#
_cell.length_a   1.000
_cell.length_b   1.000
_cell.length_c   1.000
_cell.angle_alpha   90.00
_cell.angle_beta   90.00
_cell.angle_gamma   90.00
#
_symmetry.space_group_name_H-M   'P 1'
#
loop_
_entity.id
_entity.type
_entity.pdbx_description
1 polymer ?
#
loop_
_entity_poly.entity_id
_entity_poly.type
_entity_poly.pdbx_seq_one_letter_code
_entity_poly.pdbx_strand_id
1 'polypeptide(L)'
;MRSLFRGALVGLFLSAAALSACQRQAPAGEEGPSTPTNAEREAEIAAETLAALGAPASAEQRAAYEGEFQASGGLDALGNAEGAWELTLLNDYAQFARPGLGEDGGIPGERDYREHGMRVVAGPVTITISQQACTASGVELPYTAHVLFEGVAYQGCARRGVVEGERPTWASLLPELMPAINTCTERASSRPARVTFASALDEGEVLVRVREANGSRRECIVTGGAVSVYEPLSDDDRRNGEGEPEFQPGGSRPAARNCRTVEAATDRSGAQLGWLIRNSC
;
A
#
# COMPACT_ATOMS: atom_id res chain seq x y z
N MET A 1 -0.99 78.57 -26.06
CA MET A 1 -2.22 78.64 -26.86
C MET A 1 -3.41 78.23 -25.99
N ARG A 2 -4.26 79.23 -25.73
CA ARG A 2 -5.73 79.18 -25.55
C ARG A 2 -6.38 78.00 -24.81
N SER A 3 -6.84 78.36 -23.61
CA SER A 3 -7.89 77.85 -22.73
C SER A 3 -9.18 77.35 -23.39
N LEU A 4 -9.97 76.55 -22.65
CA LEU A 4 -11.34 76.93 -22.26
C LEU A 4 -11.85 76.11 -21.05
N PHE A 5 -12.11 76.85 -19.97
CA PHE A 5 -12.88 76.50 -18.78
C PHE A 5 -14.39 76.57 -19.05
N ARG A 6 -15.19 75.83 -18.26
CA ARG A 6 -16.52 76.17 -17.68
C ARG A 6 -16.88 74.97 -16.78
N GLY A 7 -16.94 75.03 -15.45
CA GLY A 7 -17.66 75.96 -14.55
C GLY A 7 -19.06 75.38 -14.28
N ALA A 8 -19.69 75.38 -13.10
CA ALA A 8 -19.41 75.78 -11.73
C ALA A 8 -20.68 75.45 -10.89
N LEU A 9 -20.61 75.67 -9.57
CA LEU A 9 -21.69 75.85 -8.56
C LEU A 9 -22.13 74.58 -7.79
N VAL A 10 -21.74 74.38 -6.52
CA VAL A 10 -22.02 75.13 -5.25
C VAL A 10 -23.37 74.76 -4.63
N GLY A 11 -23.31 74.22 -3.40
CA GLY A 11 -24.43 74.11 -2.47
C GLY A 11 -23.94 73.56 -1.13
N LEU A 12 -23.96 74.39 -0.10
CA LEU A 12 -23.35 74.21 1.23
C LEU A 12 -24.43 74.50 2.28
N PHE A 13 -24.78 73.55 3.15
CA PHE A 13 -25.50 73.75 4.43
C PHE A 13 -25.18 72.54 5.34
N LEU A 14 -24.40 72.67 6.41
CA LEU A 14 -24.73 73.08 7.79
C LEU A 14 -25.64 72.10 8.58
N SER A 15 -24.97 71.36 9.48
CA SER A 15 -25.26 71.24 10.93
C SER A 15 -26.41 70.38 11.49
N ALA A 16 -25.97 69.52 12.43
CA ALA A 16 -26.50 69.31 13.80
C ALA A 16 -27.35 68.06 14.14
N ALA A 17 -26.75 67.27 15.04
CA ALA A 17 -27.29 66.70 16.28
C ALA A 17 -28.30 65.52 16.29
N ALA A 18 -27.79 64.41 16.83
CA ALA A 18 -28.36 63.47 17.82
C ALA A 18 -29.67 62.71 17.50
N LEU A 19 -29.63 61.37 17.64
CA LEU A 19 -30.46 60.59 18.58
C LEU A 19 -30.10 59.09 18.51
N SER A 20 -29.90 58.47 19.68
CA SER A 20 -29.73 57.03 19.91
C SER A 20 -30.94 56.20 19.47
N ALA A 21 -30.73 55.07 18.81
CA ALA A 21 -31.62 53.90 18.87
C ALA A 21 -30.98 52.62 18.30
N CYS A 22 -30.67 51.67 19.18
CA CYS A 22 -30.70 50.21 19.00
C CYS A 22 -30.16 49.60 17.69
N GLN A 23 -28.84 49.43 17.57
CA GLN A 23 -28.32 48.25 16.86
C GLN A 23 -28.25 47.09 17.86
N ARG A 24 -29.23 46.18 17.79
CA ARG A 24 -29.11 44.86 18.39
C ARG A 24 -27.89 44.19 17.77
N GLN A 25 -26.86 43.98 18.58
CA GLN A 25 -25.82 42.97 18.31
C GLN A 25 -26.56 41.67 17.99
N ALA A 26 -26.46 41.20 16.75
CA ALA A 26 -26.79 39.82 16.47
C ALA A 26 -25.82 38.96 17.30
N PRO A 27 -26.30 37.96 18.05
CA PRO A 27 -25.41 37.07 18.78
C PRO A 27 -24.47 36.42 17.78
N ALA A 28 -23.18 36.43 18.13
CA ALA A 28 -22.16 35.64 17.45
C ALA A 28 -22.72 34.21 17.34
N GLY A 29 -22.85 33.73 16.10
CA GLY A 29 -23.28 32.37 15.85
C GLY A 29 -22.40 31.43 16.67
N GLU A 30 -23.06 30.59 17.46
CA GLU A 30 -22.45 29.46 18.13
C GLU A 30 -21.54 28.74 17.12
N GLU A 31 -20.26 28.64 17.46
CA GLU A 31 -19.37 27.65 16.85
C GLU A 31 -20.02 26.29 17.08
N GLY A 32 -20.70 25.81 16.04
CA GLY A 32 -21.16 24.42 15.99
C GLY A 32 -19.95 23.49 16.20
N PRO A 33 -20.18 22.27 16.71
CA PRO A 33 -19.10 21.35 17.02
C PRO A 33 -18.16 21.22 15.82
N SER A 34 -16.90 21.63 16.01
CA SER A 34 -15.86 21.52 14.99
C SER A 34 -15.71 20.05 14.61
N THR A 35 -15.87 19.73 13.33
CA THR A 35 -15.55 18.39 12.82
C THR A 35 -14.11 18.06 13.23
N PRO A 36 -13.86 16.91 13.89
CA PRO A 36 -12.53 16.57 14.37
C PRO A 36 -11.54 16.54 13.21
N THR A 37 -10.36 17.12 13.44
CA THR A 37 -9.24 17.11 12.51
C THR A 37 -8.74 15.68 12.28
N ASN A 38 -8.03 15.44 11.17
CA ASN A 38 -7.48 14.10 10.89
C ASN A 38 -6.54 13.61 12.00
N ALA A 39 -5.74 14.50 12.58
CA ALA A 39 -4.85 14.18 13.70
C ALA A 39 -5.63 13.78 14.98
N GLU A 40 -6.75 14.43 15.27
CA GLU A 40 -7.60 14.06 16.41
C GLU A 40 -8.27 12.70 16.18
N ARG A 41 -8.73 12.42 14.96
CA ARG A 41 -9.32 11.12 14.59
C ARG A 41 -8.28 9.99 14.68
N GLU A 42 -7.06 10.23 14.22
CA GLU A 42 -5.95 9.28 14.35
C GLU A 42 -5.62 8.97 15.82
N ALA A 43 -5.57 10.00 16.66
CA ALA A 43 -5.31 9.84 18.08
C ALA A 43 -6.40 9.03 18.79
N GLU A 44 -7.67 9.25 18.43
CA GLU A 44 -8.82 8.49 18.94
C GLU A 44 -8.72 7.01 18.56
N ILE A 45 -8.51 6.70 17.27
CA ILE A 45 -8.35 5.31 16.78
C ILE A 45 -7.15 4.63 17.45
N ALA A 46 -6.02 5.33 17.58
CA ALA A 46 -4.84 4.80 18.24
C ALA A 46 -5.09 4.52 19.73
N ALA A 47 -5.85 5.38 20.42
CA ALA A 47 -6.21 5.19 21.82
C ALA A 47 -7.17 4.01 22.02
N GLU A 48 -8.20 3.88 21.17
CA GLU A 48 -9.14 2.76 21.21
C GLU A 48 -8.42 1.43 20.95
N THR A 49 -7.54 1.39 19.94
CA THR A 49 -6.75 0.20 19.62
C THR A 49 -5.81 -0.17 20.78
N LEU A 50 -5.17 0.83 21.40
CA LEU A 50 -4.30 0.61 22.55
C LEU A 50 -5.09 0.12 23.79
N ALA A 51 -6.31 0.62 23.99
CA ALA A 51 -7.17 0.18 25.07
C ALA A 51 -7.62 -1.28 24.87
N ALA A 52 -7.93 -1.68 23.62
CA ALA A 52 -8.28 -3.05 23.28
C ALA A 52 -7.14 -4.05 23.54
N LEU A 53 -5.88 -3.60 23.48
CA LEU A 53 -4.71 -4.42 23.78
C LEU A 53 -4.54 -4.75 25.28
N GLY A 54 -5.14 -3.95 26.16
CA GLY A 54 -5.10 -4.18 27.61
C GLY A 54 -3.82 -3.72 28.32
N ALA A 55 -3.57 -4.31 29.48
CA ALA A 55 -2.45 -3.95 30.37
C ALA A 55 -1.09 -4.33 29.75
N PRO A 56 0.04 -3.85 30.31
CA PRO A 56 1.37 -4.32 29.90
C PRO A 56 1.50 -5.85 29.98
N ALA A 57 2.13 -6.46 28.98
CA ALA A 57 2.26 -7.90 28.87
C ALA A 57 3.10 -8.50 30.02
N SER A 58 2.70 -9.69 30.50
CA SER A 58 3.57 -10.58 31.27
C SER A 58 4.72 -11.12 30.40
N ALA A 59 5.73 -11.74 31.03
CA ALA A 59 6.85 -12.34 30.30
C ALA A 59 6.40 -13.45 29.32
N GLU A 60 5.39 -14.24 29.69
CA GLU A 60 4.83 -15.30 28.84
C GLU A 60 4.06 -14.72 27.64
N GLN A 61 3.24 -13.69 27.87
CA GLN A 61 2.53 -12.99 26.80
C GLN A 61 3.50 -12.30 25.85
N ARG A 62 4.55 -11.68 26.39
CA ARG A 62 5.60 -11.05 25.61
C ARG A 62 6.29 -12.05 24.67
N ALA A 63 6.57 -13.27 25.12
CA ALA A 63 7.20 -14.30 24.29
C ALA A 63 6.35 -14.70 23.06
N ALA A 64 5.03 -14.51 23.10
CA ALA A 64 4.13 -14.75 21.97
C ALA A 64 4.27 -13.69 20.85
N TYR A 65 4.77 -12.50 21.18
CA TYR A 65 4.92 -11.36 20.28
C TYR A 65 6.38 -10.95 20.03
N GLU A 66 7.33 -11.62 20.68
CA GLU A 66 8.76 -11.43 20.41
C GLU A 66 9.16 -12.05 19.06
N GLY A 67 10.07 -11.36 18.37
CA GLY A 67 10.56 -11.72 17.05
C GLY A 67 9.81 -11.02 15.91
N GLU A 68 10.03 -11.53 14.71
CA GLU A 68 9.60 -10.88 13.49
C GLU A 68 8.17 -11.30 13.11
N PHE A 69 7.49 -10.44 12.35
CA PHE A 69 6.16 -10.69 11.84
C PHE A 69 6.05 -10.30 10.38
N GLN A 70 5.21 -11.03 9.68
CA GLN A 70 4.75 -10.67 8.35
C GLN A 70 3.23 -10.62 8.36
N ALA A 71 2.67 -9.59 7.72
CA ALA A 71 1.24 -9.44 7.60
C ALA A 71 0.84 -8.91 6.23
N SER A 72 -0.39 -9.24 5.83
CA SER A 72 -0.99 -8.75 4.59
C SER A 72 -2.50 -8.73 4.72
N GLY A 73 -3.14 -7.82 4.00
CA GLY A 73 -4.60 -7.72 3.95
C GLY A 73 -5.08 -7.05 2.67
N GLY A 74 -6.39 -6.94 2.51
CA GLY A 74 -7.01 -6.35 1.32
C GLY A 74 -6.99 -7.23 0.07
N LEU A 75 -6.77 -8.54 0.23
CA LEU A 75 -7.02 -9.54 -0.81
C LEU A 75 -8.34 -10.22 -0.47
N ASP A 76 -9.44 -9.82 -1.11
CA ASP A 76 -10.71 -10.51 -0.92
C ASP A 76 -10.72 -11.88 -1.65
N ALA A 77 -11.70 -12.74 -1.34
CA ALA A 77 -11.83 -14.06 -1.95
C ALA A 77 -12.07 -14.01 -3.47
N LEU A 78 -12.33 -12.83 -4.03
CA LEU A 78 -12.56 -12.57 -5.44
C LEU A 78 -11.34 -11.96 -6.13
N GLY A 79 -10.24 -11.70 -5.40
CA GLY A 79 -8.99 -11.18 -5.93
C GLY A 79 -8.98 -9.67 -6.17
N ASN A 80 -9.93 -8.91 -5.61
CA ASN A 80 -9.86 -7.45 -5.64
C ASN A 80 -8.69 -6.99 -4.77
N ALA A 81 -7.79 -6.19 -5.34
CA ALA A 81 -6.61 -5.62 -4.68
C ALA A 81 -6.83 -4.19 -4.16
N GLU A 82 -8.09 -3.71 -4.16
CA GLU A 82 -8.44 -2.40 -3.63
C GLU A 82 -8.17 -2.40 -2.11
N GLY A 83 -7.08 -1.73 -1.71
CA GLY A 83 -6.61 -1.74 -0.33
C GLY A 83 -5.69 -2.92 0.01
N ALA A 84 -5.12 -3.63 -0.97
CA ALA A 84 -4.07 -4.61 -0.72
C ALA A 84 -2.88 -3.94 -0.04
N TRP A 85 -2.33 -4.56 0.99
CA TRP A 85 -1.18 -4.02 1.72
C TRP A 85 -0.32 -5.13 2.28
N GLU A 86 0.95 -4.81 2.52
CA GLU A 86 1.94 -5.71 3.06
C GLU A 86 2.73 -5.03 4.19
N LEU A 87 3.06 -5.81 5.21
CA LEU A 87 3.86 -5.40 6.34
C LEU A 87 4.93 -6.45 6.63
N THR A 88 6.16 -5.99 6.74
CA THR A 88 7.26 -6.73 7.34
C THR A 88 7.69 -6.00 8.60
N LEU A 89 7.54 -6.65 9.75
CA LEU A 89 7.92 -6.11 11.04
C LEU A 89 9.12 -6.90 11.57
N LEU A 90 10.29 -6.29 11.46
CA LEU A 90 11.55 -6.82 11.97
C LEU A 90 11.80 -6.30 13.38
N ASN A 91 12.85 -6.79 14.04
CA ASN A 91 13.06 -6.51 15.46
C ASN A 91 13.22 -5.02 15.75
N ASP A 92 13.82 -4.28 14.83
CA ASP A 92 14.24 -2.88 14.98
C ASP A 92 13.56 -1.91 14.00
N TYR A 93 12.88 -2.40 12.97
CA TYR A 93 12.17 -1.54 12.02
C TYR A 93 10.93 -2.20 11.40
N ALA A 94 10.03 -1.36 10.87
CA ALA A 94 8.88 -1.78 10.07
C ALA A 94 9.06 -1.36 8.60
N GLN A 95 8.54 -2.19 7.70
CA GLN A 95 8.37 -1.89 6.28
C GLN A 95 6.89 -2.10 5.94
N PHE A 96 6.25 -1.03 5.47
CA PHE A 96 4.86 -1.06 5.03
C PHE A 96 4.80 -0.69 3.55
N ALA A 97 4.03 -1.46 2.78
CA ALA A 97 3.86 -1.25 1.35
C ALA A 97 2.37 -1.38 0.97
N ARG A 98 1.94 -0.54 0.03
CA ARG A 98 0.59 -0.55 -0.55
C ARG A 98 0.67 -0.19 -2.02
N PRO A 99 -0.09 -0.84 -2.93
CA PRO A 99 -0.16 -0.40 -4.32
C PRO A 99 -0.53 1.09 -4.43
N GLY A 100 0.20 1.82 -5.26
CA GLY A 100 -0.02 3.25 -5.52
C GLY A 100 0.59 4.22 -4.48
N LEU A 101 1.11 3.72 -3.35
CA LEU A 101 1.98 4.49 -2.46
C LEU A 101 3.37 3.84 -2.48
N GLY A 102 4.44 4.65 -2.36
CA GLY A 102 5.80 4.11 -2.26
C GLY A 102 5.97 3.17 -1.06
N GLU A 103 7.12 2.50 -0.96
CA GLU A 103 7.48 1.82 0.29
C GLU A 103 7.91 2.88 1.31
N ASP A 104 7.21 2.96 2.44
CA ASP A 104 7.75 3.65 3.62
C ASP A 104 8.70 2.67 4.32
N GLY A 105 9.90 2.59 3.77
CA GLY A 105 10.92 1.62 4.15
C GLY A 105 11.67 2.01 5.42
N GLY A 106 11.87 1.03 6.32
CA GLY A 106 12.93 1.05 7.33
C GLY A 106 12.70 2.03 8.48
N ILE A 107 11.44 2.21 8.90
CA ILE A 107 11.14 3.15 9.98
C ILE A 107 11.37 2.45 11.33
N PRO A 108 12.27 2.96 12.18
CA PRO A 108 12.44 2.43 13.52
C PRO A 108 11.14 2.60 14.32
N GLY A 109 10.74 1.57 15.04
CA GLY A 109 9.54 1.62 15.86
C GLY A 109 9.72 0.90 17.18
N GLU A 110 9.36 1.57 18.27
CA GLU A 110 9.36 0.95 19.60
C GLU A 110 8.18 -0.02 19.71
N ARG A 111 8.46 -1.20 20.27
CA ARG A 111 7.47 -2.26 20.49
C ARG A 111 6.90 -2.16 21.90
N ASP A 112 5.61 -1.85 21.98
CA ASP A 112 4.82 -1.85 23.22
C ASP A 112 4.05 -3.18 23.31
N TYR A 113 4.50 -4.05 24.22
CA TYR A 113 3.89 -5.37 24.44
C TYR A 113 2.78 -5.29 25.46
N ARG A 114 1.61 -5.80 25.08
CA ARG A 114 0.38 -5.76 25.87
C ARG A 114 -0.23 -7.14 26.04
N GLU A 115 -1.18 -7.24 26.96
CA GLU A 115 -1.85 -8.48 27.35
C GLU A 115 -2.44 -9.24 26.14
N HIS A 116 -3.05 -8.52 25.20
CA HIS A 116 -3.75 -9.09 24.04
C HIS A 116 -3.06 -8.83 22.69
N GLY A 117 -1.82 -8.32 22.70
CA GLY A 117 -1.13 -7.99 21.46
C GLY A 117 0.13 -7.17 21.63
N MET A 118 0.64 -6.69 20.51
CA MET A 118 1.78 -5.77 20.45
C MET A 118 1.41 -4.59 19.57
N ARG A 119 1.80 -3.39 20.00
CA ARG A 119 1.73 -2.17 19.20
C ARG A 119 3.14 -1.71 18.83
N VAL A 120 3.31 -1.26 17.59
CA VAL A 120 4.54 -0.64 17.11
C VAL A 120 4.20 0.69 16.46
N VAL A 121 4.84 1.77 16.90
CA VAL A 121 4.70 3.09 16.28
C VAL A 121 5.99 3.38 15.52
N ALA A 122 5.90 3.38 14.19
CA ALA A 122 7.01 3.57 13.28
C ALA A 122 6.69 4.72 12.32
N GLY A 123 7.05 5.95 12.73
CA GLY A 123 6.76 7.16 11.95
C GLY A 123 5.26 7.34 11.70
N PRO A 124 4.79 7.47 10.45
CA PRO A 124 3.37 7.59 10.12
C PRO A 124 2.58 6.28 10.23
N VAL A 125 3.25 5.15 10.48
CA VAL A 125 2.62 3.83 10.55
C VAL A 125 2.46 3.42 12.02
N THR A 126 1.24 3.11 12.45
CA THR A 126 0.97 2.40 13.70
C THR A 126 0.50 0.98 13.40
N ILE A 127 1.24 -0.01 13.87
CA ILE A 127 0.97 -1.43 13.69
C ILE A 127 0.45 -2.01 14.99
N THR A 128 -0.59 -2.83 14.93
CA THR A 128 -1.07 -3.63 16.04
C THR A 128 -1.21 -5.08 15.61
N ILE A 129 -0.56 -5.99 16.33
CA ILE A 129 -0.66 -7.45 16.12
C ILE A 129 -1.37 -8.06 17.32
N SER A 130 -2.45 -8.80 17.10
CA SER A 130 -3.19 -9.55 18.13
C SER A 130 -3.20 -11.04 17.83
N GLN A 131 -3.15 -11.88 18.87
CA GLN A 131 -3.27 -13.34 18.71
C GLN A 131 -4.74 -13.74 18.53
N GLN A 132 -5.26 -13.45 17.35
CA GLN A 132 -6.61 -13.80 16.92
C GLN A 132 -6.49 -14.52 15.59
N ALA A 133 -7.17 -15.67 15.47
CA ALA A 133 -7.17 -16.43 14.23
C ALA A 133 -7.81 -15.60 13.12
N CYS A 134 -7.14 -15.56 11.97
CA CYS A 134 -7.51 -14.76 10.81
C CYS A 134 -7.44 -15.65 9.57
N THR A 135 -8.45 -15.61 8.71
CA THR A 135 -8.43 -16.39 7.46
C THR A 135 -8.20 -15.47 6.27
N ALA A 136 -7.15 -15.74 5.49
CA ALA A 136 -6.86 -15.08 4.23
C ALA A 136 -6.63 -16.11 3.14
N SER A 137 -7.30 -15.97 1.99
CA SER A 137 -7.16 -16.86 0.83
C SER A 137 -7.31 -18.36 1.16
N GLY A 138 -8.17 -18.70 2.13
CA GLY A 138 -8.42 -20.09 2.57
C GLY A 138 -7.37 -20.67 3.52
N VAL A 139 -6.39 -19.87 3.96
CA VAL A 139 -5.40 -20.23 4.97
C VAL A 139 -5.75 -19.54 6.29
N GLU A 140 -5.83 -20.31 7.36
CA GLU A 140 -5.96 -19.77 8.71
C GLU A 140 -4.57 -19.43 9.26
N LEU A 141 -4.39 -18.16 9.64
CA LEU A 141 -3.19 -17.63 10.26
C LEU A 141 -3.47 -17.28 11.74
N PRO A 142 -2.48 -17.43 12.63
CA PRO A 142 -2.69 -17.35 14.06
C PRO A 142 -2.84 -15.93 14.62
N TYR A 143 -2.58 -14.90 13.81
CA TYR A 143 -2.62 -13.50 14.24
C TYR A 143 -3.44 -12.64 13.29
N THR A 144 -4.01 -11.56 13.83
CA THR A 144 -4.60 -10.45 13.08
C THR A 144 -3.65 -9.27 13.17
N ALA A 145 -3.55 -8.51 12.07
CA ALA A 145 -2.83 -7.26 12.01
C ALA A 145 -3.79 -6.10 11.69
N HIS A 146 -3.67 -5.04 12.47
CA HIS A 146 -4.27 -3.74 12.19
C HIS A 146 -3.15 -2.73 11.93
N VAL A 147 -3.21 -2.05 10.80
CA VAL A 147 -2.25 -1.00 10.44
C VAL A 147 -3.00 0.30 10.28
N LEU A 148 -2.58 1.35 10.97
CA LEU A 148 -3.06 2.71 10.76
C LEU A 148 -1.94 3.49 10.07
N PHE A 149 -2.23 4.03 8.89
CA PHE A 149 -1.27 4.79 8.11
C PHE A 149 -1.96 6.02 7.51
N GLU A 150 -1.45 7.20 7.83
CA GLU A 150 -2.00 8.51 7.43
C GLU A 150 -3.53 8.61 7.65
N GLY A 151 -4.01 8.07 8.77
CA GLY A 151 -5.44 8.13 9.15
C GLY A 151 -6.32 7.07 8.49
N VAL A 152 -5.75 6.19 7.67
CA VAL A 152 -6.46 5.06 7.07
C VAL A 152 -6.12 3.78 7.82
N ALA A 153 -7.16 3.10 8.31
CA ALA A 153 -7.03 1.82 9.00
C ALA A 153 -7.14 0.65 8.00
N TYR A 154 -6.21 -0.28 8.11
CA TYR A 154 -6.15 -1.52 7.36
C TYR A 154 -6.19 -2.69 8.32
N GLN A 155 -6.83 -3.78 7.88
CA GLN A 155 -6.88 -5.04 8.61
C GLN A 155 -6.44 -6.19 7.71
N GLY A 156 -5.79 -7.18 8.30
CA GLY A 156 -5.23 -8.32 7.59
C GLY A 156 -4.79 -9.42 8.54
N CYS A 157 -4.23 -10.48 7.98
CA CYS A 157 -3.74 -11.61 8.75
C CYS A 157 -2.23 -11.55 8.90
N ALA A 158 -1.71 -12.06 10.00
CA ALA A 158 -0.30 -12.05 10.33
C ALA A 158 0.23 -13.41 10.77
N ARG A 159 1.53 -13.61 10.58
CA ARG A 159 2.27 -14.78 11.03
C ARG A 159 3.59 -14.37 11.68
N ARG A 160 4.11 -15.24 12.56
CA ARG A 160 5.45 -15.09 13.12
C ARG A 160 6.53 -15.48 12.11
N GLY A 161 7.68 -14.85 12.27
CA GLY A 161 8.84 -14.96 11.40
C GLY A 161 8.69 -14.12 10.15
N VAL A 162 9.82 -13.67 9.63
CA VAL A 162 9.94 -13.31 8.22
C VAL A 162 10.60 -14.49 7.56
N VAL A 163 9.87 -15.17 6.67
CA VAL A 163 10.53 -16.16 5.83
C VAL A 163 11.36 -15.38 4.82
N GLU A 164 12.65 -15.26 5.10
CA GLU A 164 13.65 -14.72 4.20
C GLU A 164 13.63 -15.58 2.92
N GLY A 165 12.98 -15.07 1.87
CA GLY A 165 12.73 -15.80 0.61
C GLY A 165 11.26 -16.01 0.24
N GLU A 166 10.33 -15.99 1.20
CA GLU A 166 8.87 -15.91 0.96
C GLU A 166 8.35 -14.53 1.38
N ARG A 167 8.77 -13.50 0.64
CA ARG A 167 7.90 -12.35 0.46
C ARG A 167 6.69 -12.87 -0.34
N PRO A 168 5.43 -12.83 0.15
CA PRO A 168 4.31 -12.86 -0.76
C PRO A 168 4.59 -11.70 -1.71
N THR A 169 4.83 -12.05 -2.94
CA THR A 169 5.00 -11.10 -4.04
C THR A 169 3.87 -11.42 -4.99
N TRP A 170 3.68 -10.64 -6.04
CA TRP A 170 2.78 -11.03 -7.13
C TRP A 170 3.00 -12.48 -7.61
N ALA A 171 4.18 -13.07 -7.39
CA ALA A 171 4.46 -14.46 -7.70
C ALA A 171 3.66 -15.50 -6.89
N SER A 172 3.14 -15.15 -5.70
CA SER A 172 2.23 -16.05 -4.96
C SER A 172 0.86 -16.17 -5.63
N LEU A 173 0.50 -15.19 -6.48
CA LEU A 173 -0.72 -15.14 -7.29
C LEU A 173 -0.48 -15.65 -8.72
N LEU A 174 0.62 -16.36 -8.96
CA LEU A 174 0.96 -16.86 -10.30
C LEU A 174 -0.20 -17.61 -10.95
N PRO A 175 -0.84 -18.60 -10.30
CA PRO A 175 -1.94 -19.34 -10.92
C PRO A 175 -3.06 -18.44 -11.45
N GLU A 176 -3.42 -17.40 -10.69
CA GLU A 176 -4.46 -16.43 -11.04
C GLU A 176 -3.99 -15.48 -12.16
N LEU A 177 -2.72 -15.08 -12.16
CA LEU A 177 -2.13 -14.16 -13.14
C LEU A 177 -1.67 -14.84 -14.44
N MET A 178 -1.52 -16.17 -14.45
CA MET A 178 -1.01 -16.95 -15.58
C MET A 178 -1.70 -16.63 -16.92
N PRO A 179 -3.05 -16.51 -17.01
CA PRO A 179 -3.70 -16.21 -18.29
C PRO A 179 -3.21 -14.91 -18.91
N ALA A 180 -3.12 -13.84 -18.12
CA ALA A 180 -2.62 -12.55 -18.60
C ALA A 180 -1.11 -12.58 -18.89
N ILE A 181 -0.33 -13.25 -18.04
CA ILE A 181 1.11 -13.44 -18.23
C ILE A 181 1.38 -14.15 -19.57
N ASN A 182 0.64 -15.21 -19.89
CA ASN A 182 0.77 -15.91 -21.17
C ASN A 182 0.46 -14.98 -22.34
N THR A 183 -0.68 -14.28 -22.29
CA THR A 183 -1.09 -13.31 -23.31
C THR A 183 -0.04 -12.22 -23.55
N CYS A 184 0.58 -11.70 -22.49
CA CYS A 184 1.62 -10.67 -22.59
C CYS A 184 2.97 -11.20 -23.09
N THR A 185 3.38 -12.39 -22.63
CA THR A 185 4.68 -12.96 -23.02
C THR A 185 4.67 -13.56 -24.43
N GLU A 186 3.49 -13.91 -24.96
CA GLU A 186 3.32 -14.25 -26.38
C GLU A 186 3.66 -13.09 -27.34
N ARG A 187 3.48 -11.84 -26.89
CA ARG A 187 3.82 -10.64 -27.68
C ARG A 187 5.32 -10.34 -27.70
N ALA A 188 6.11 -10.97 -26.84
CA ALA A 188 7.54 -10.70 -26.74
C ALA A 188 8.27 -11.02 -28.05
N SER A 189 9.07 -10.06 -28.51
CA SER A 189 9.82 -10.18 -29.78
C SER A 189 11.12 -11.00 -29.64
N SER A 190 11.67 -11.07 -28.42
CA SER A 190 12.91 -11.74 -28.07
C SER A 190 12.72 -12.63 -26.84
N ARG A 191 13.10 -13.90 -26.99
CA ARG A 191 12.88 -14.97 -25.99
C ARG A 191 14.19 -15.44 -25.35
N PRO A 192 14.18 -15.92 -24.09
CA PRO A 192 13.02 -16.02 -23.20
C PRO A 192 12.56 -14.65 -22.68
N ALA A 193 11.24 -14.48 -22.57
CA ALA A 193 10.64 -13.36 -21.88
C ALA A 193 10.52 -13.68 -20.39
N ARG A 194 10.79 -12.69 -19.54
CA ARG A 194 10.62 -12.79 -18.09
C ARG A 194 9.62 -11.76 -17.61
N VAL A 195 8.80 -12.12 -16.66
CA VAL A 195 7.93 -11.19 -15.97
C VAL A 195 8.71 -10.63 -14.77
N THR A 196 8.81 -9.31 -14.70
CA THR A 196 9.48 -8.59 -13.60
C THR A 196 8.48 -8.05 -12.58
N PHE A 197 7.22 -7.90 -12.97
CA PHE A 197 6.11 -7.50 -12.12
C PHE A 197 4.78 -7.94 -12.74
N ALA A 198 3.80 -8.30 -11.92
CA ALA A 198 2.42 -8.44 -12.36
C ALA A 198 1.46 -8.00 -11.25
N SER A 199 0.28 -7.52 -11.61
CA SER A 199 -0.77 -7.15 -10.66
C SER A 199 -2.12 -7.20 -11.33
N ALA A 200 -3.15 -7.65 -10.61
CA ALA A 200 -4.51 -7.29 -10.95
C ALA A 200 -4.69 -5.77 -10.77
N LEU A 201 -5.47 -5.16 -11.65
CA LEU A 201 -5.94 -3.78 -11.60
C LEU A 201 -7.48 -3.79 -11.48
N ASP A 202 -8.10 -2.61 -11.49
CA ASP A 202 -9.54 -2.47 -11.48
C ASP A 202 -10.19 -3.07 -12.74
N GLU A 203 -11.50 -3.31 -12.69
CA GLU A 203 -12.32 -3.73 -13.85
C GLU A 203 -11.89 -5.05 -14.53
N GLY A 204 -11.14 -5.90 -13.82
CA GLY A 204 -10.65 -7.17 -14.36
C GLY A 204 -9.46 -7.02 -15.30
N GLU A 205 -8.76 -5.89 -15.23
CA GLU A 205 -7.51 -5.67 -15.93
C GLU A 205 -6.34 -6.32 -15.20
N VAL A 206 -5.32 -6.75 -15.94
CA VAL A 206 -4.07 -7.28 -15.37
C VAL A 206 -2.90 -6.59 -16.03
N LEU A 207 -2.07 -5.96 -15.19
CA LEU A 207 -0.80 -5.39 -15.56
C LEU A 207 0.30 -6.44 -15.48
N VAL A 208 1.14 -6.53 -16.52
CA VAL A 208 2.33 -7.38 -16.56
C VAL A 208 3.49 -6.57 -17.12
N ARG A 209 4.58 -6.45 -16.37
CA ARG A 209 5.84 -5.91 -16.88
C ARG A 209 6.74 -7.04 -17.32
N VAL A 210 7.17 -6.99 -18.58
CA VAL A 210 7.94 -8.02 -19.26
C VAL A 210 9.32 -7.48 -19.58
N ARG A 211 10.36 -8.28 -19.31
CA ARG A 211 11.72 -8.07 -19.78
C ARG A 211 12.09 -9.18 -20.76
N GLU A 212 12.43 -8.78 -21.97
CA GLU A 212 12.84 -9.69 -23.04
C GLU A 212 14.34 -10.01 -22.94
N ALA A 213 14.79 -11.03 -23.68
CA ALA A 213 16.20 -11.46 -23.64
C ALA A 213 17.19 -10.43 -24.21
N ASN A 214 16.72 -9.50 -25.06
CA ASN A 214 17.51 -8.37 -25.54
C ASN A 214 17.62 -7.22 -24.52
N GLY A 215 17.04 -7.38 -23.32
CA GLY A 215 16.99 -6.35 -22.28
C GLY A 215 15.82 -5.37 -22.42
N SER A 216 15.08 -5.39 -23.54
CA SER A 216 13.94 -4.51 -23.73
C SER A 216 12.85 -4.80 -22.70
N ARG A 217 12.23 -3.73 -22.21
CA ARG A 217 11.18 -3.78 -21.18
C ARG A 217 9.86 -3.30 -21.77
N ARG A 218 8.78 -3.97 -21.37
CA ARG A 218 7.43 -3.72 -21.86
C ARG A 218 6.45 -3.66 -20.69
N GLU A 219 5.53 -2.72 -20.75
CA GLU A 219 4.33 -2.73 -19.94
C GLU A 219 3.19 -3.29 -20.79
N CYS A 220 2.53 -4.32 -20.27
CA CYS A 220 1.42 -4.98 -20.93
C CYS A 220 0.19 -4.92 -20.01
N ILE A 221 -0.94 -4.47 -20.53
CA ILE A 221 -2.22 -4.55 -19.82
C ILE A 221 -3.12 -5.50 -20.60
N VAL A 222 -3.77 -6.41 -19.88
CA VAL A 222 -4.73 -7.37 -20.41
C VAL A 222 -6.11 -7.06 -19.84
N THR A 223 -7.07 -6.82 -20.70
CA THR A 223 -8.47 -6.54 -20.35
C THR A 223 -9.35 -7.56 -21.08
N GLY A 224 -10.23 -8.26 -20.35
CA GLY A 224 -11.10 -9.28 -20.95
C GLY A 224 -10.34 -10.42 -21.66
N GLY A 225 -9.11 -10.73 -21.23
CA GLY A 225 -8.26 -11.76 -21.81
C GLY A 225 -7.48 -11.34 -23.06
N ALA A 226 -7.60 -10.10 -23.52
CA ALA A 226 -6.85 -9.56 -24.65
C ALA A 226 -5.92 -8.43 -24.23
N VAL A 227 -4.79 -8.27 -24.94
CA VAL A 227 -3.86 -7.15 -24.72
C VAL A 227 -4.54 -5.84 -25.12
N SER A 228 -4.74 -4.94 -24.15
CA SER A 228 -5.22 -3.57 -24.35
C SER A 228 -4.06 -2.58 -24.48
N VAL A 229 -2.95 -2.81 -23.77
CA VAL A 229 -1.73 -1.98 -23.82
C VAL A 229 -0.50 -2.87 -23.99
N TYR A 230 0.46 -2.44 -24.84
CA TYR A 230 1.77 -3.09 -24.96
C TYR A 230 2.84 -2.08 -25.36
N GLU A 231 3.43 -1.41 -24.38
CA GLU A 231 4.27 -0.24 -24.59
C GLU A 231 5.70 -0.44 -24.10
N PRO A 232 6.70 0.19 -24.74
CA PRO A 232 8.08 0.18 -24.23
C PRO A 232 8.17 0.91 -22.89
N LEU A 233 8.92 0.33 -21.95
CA LEU A 233 9.33 0.99 -20.71
C LEU A 233 10.78 1.48 -20.85
N SER A 234 11.05 2.67 -20.31
CA SER A 234 12.42 3.16 -20.15
C SER A 234 13.15 2.40 -19.05
N ASP A 235 14.48 2.43 -19.05
CA ASP A 235 15.27 1.78 -18.00
C ASP A 235 15.09 2.43 -16.62
N ASP A 236 14.75 3.73 -16.60
CA ASP A 236 14.50 4.49 -15.38
C ASP A 236 13.09 4.27 -14.80
N ASP A 237 12.13 3.82 -15.61
CA ASP A 237 10.78 3.47 -15.13
C ASP A 237 10.81 2.08 -14.48
N ARG A 238 11.13 2.04 -13.19
CA ARG A 238 11.07 0.83 -12.36
C ARG A 238 10.12 1.03 -11.22
N ARG A 239 9.25 0.05 -11.00
CA ARG A 239 8.44 0.00 -9.77
C ARG A 239 9.29 -0.52 -8.61
N ASN A 240 8.95 -0.10 -7.39
CA ASN A 240 9.53 -0.66 -6.18
C ASN A 240 9.27 -2.17 -6.14
N GLY A 241 10.28 -2.96 -5.78
CA GLY A 241 10.22 -4.42 -5.82
C GLY A 241 10.24 -5.06 -7.22
N GLU A 242 10.26 -4.28 -8.31
CA GLU A 242 10.26 -4.84 -9.66
C GLU A 242 11.54 -5.63 -9.97
N GLY A 243 11.34 -6.89 -10.34
CA GLY A 243 12.40 -7.85 -10.66
C GLY A 243 12.77 -8.78 -9.50
N GLU A 244 12.11 -8.69 -8.34
CA GLU A 244 12.35 -9.58 -7.20
C GLU A 244 11.03 -10.14 -6.63
N PRO A 245 10.57 -11.34 -7.06
CA PRO A 245 11.23 -12.25 -8.00
C PRO A 245 11.00 -11.87 -9.47
N GLU A 246 11.82 -12.43 -10.36
CA GLU A 246 11.47 -12.58 -11.77
C GLU A 246 10.83 -13.95 -12.00
N PHE A 247 9.89 -14.02 -12.92
CA PHE A 247 9.30 -15.28 -13.37
C PHE A 247 9.62 -15.52 -14.84
N GLN A 248 10.10 -16.72 -15.17
CA GLN A 248 10.18 -17.19 -16.55
C GLN A 248 9.07 -18.22 -16.78
N PRO A 249 8.04 -17.89 -17.59
CA PRO A 249 6.98 -18.84 -17.92
C PRO A 249 7.56 -20.01 -18.74
N GLY A 250 7.31 -21.24 -18.28
CA GLY A 250 7.78 -22.46 -18.92
C GLY A 250 9.27 -22.51 -19.28
N GLY A 251 9.59 -23.33 -20.28
CA GLY A 251 10.92 -23.45 -20.86
C GLY A 251 11.96 -24.14 -19.98
N SER A 252 13.22 -24.13 -20.44
CA SER A 252 14.35 -24.73 -19.73
C SER A 252 14.71 -23.93 -18.47
N ARG A 253 15.12 -24.64 -17.42
CA ARG A 253 15.58 -24.05 -16.15
C ARG A 253 16.68 -23.00 -16.40
N PRO A 254 16.48 -21.74 -15.98
CA PRO A 254 17.52 -20.73 -16.01
C PRO A 254 18.75 -21.14 -15.19
N ALA A 255 19.93 -20.67 -15.58
CA ALA A 255 21.14 -20.91 -14.80
C ALA A 255 21.12 -20.10 -13.50
N ALA A 256 21.30 -20.78 -12.36
CA ALA A 256 21.50 -20.17 -11.05
C ALA A 256 22.95 -19.64 -10.93
N ARG A 257 23.24 -18.52 -11.60
CA ARG A 257 24.55 -17.84 -11.59
C ARG A 257 24.36 -16.39 -11.17
N ASN A 258 25.46 -15.71 -10.82
CA ASN A 258 25.47 -14.29 -10.43
C ASN A 258 24.52 -13.99 -9.26
N CYS A 259 24.65 -14.75 -8.18
CA CYS A 259 23.81 -14.62 -7.00
C CYS A 259 22.31 -14.79 -7.23
N ARG A 260 21.92 -15.62 -8.21
CA ARG A 260 20.51 -15.95 -8.42
C ARG A 260 20.17 -17.34 -7.87
N THR A 261 19.09 -17.46 -7.09
CA THR A 261 18.42 -18.73 -6.84
C THR A 261 17.33 -18.95 -7.89
N VAL A 262 17.12 -20.22 -8.27
CA VAL A 262 16.13 -20.61 -9.29
C VAL A 262 15.29 -21.76 -8.76
N GLU A 263 14.00 -21.50 -8.59
CA GLU A 263 13.01 -22.39 -7.99
C GLU A 263 11.89 -22.68 -9.00
N ALA A 264 11.30 -23.87 -8.92
CA ALA A 264 10.15 -24.19 -9.76
C ALA A 264 8.91 -23.47 -9.21
N ALA A 265 8.18 -22.76 -10.08
CA ALA A 265 6.84 -22.28 -9.76
C ALA A 265 5.83 -23.33 -10.19
N THR A 266 4.97 -23.75 -9.27
CA THR A 266 3.95 -24.78 -9.49
C THR A 266 2.56 -24.26 -9.15
N ASP A 267 1.55 -24.78 -9.84
CA ASP A 267 0.14 -24.52 -9.49
C ASP A 267 -0.33 -25.40 -8.31
N ARG A 268 -1.63 -25.26 -7.96
CA ARG A 268 -2.26 -26.02 -6.88
C ARG A 268 -2.32 -27.54 -7.13
N SER A 269 -2.20 -27.98 -8.38
CA SER A 269 -2.15 -29.40 -8.75
C SER A 269 -0.73 -29.97 -8.75
N GLY A 270 0.29 -29.13 -8.51
CA GLY A 270 1.70 -29.47 -8.61
C GLY A 270 2.24 -29.41 -10.04
N ALA A 271 1.46 -28.93 -11.01
CA ALA A 271 1.92 -28.74 -12.37
C ALA A 271 2.88 -27.54 -12.44
N GLN A 272 3.99 -27.70 -13.16
CA GLN A 272 4.98 -26.65 -13.27
C GLN A 272 4.52 -25.55 -14.23
N LEU A 273 4.47 -24.32 -13.71
CA LEU A 273 4.16 -23.09 -14.46
C LEU A 273 5.41 -22.47 -15.10
N GLY A 274 6.56 -22.60 -14.43
CA GLY A 274 7.81 -22.00 -14.88
C GLY A 274 8.88 -21.99 -13.80
N TRP A 275 9.67 -20.91 -13.79
CA TRP A 275 10.81 -20.74 -12.89
C TRP A 275 10.79 -19.37 -12.22
N LEU A 276 10.86 -19.35 -10.89
CA LEU A 276 11.12 -18.15 -10.10
C LEU A 276 12.62 -17.94 -9.97
N ILE A 277 13.06 -16.70 -10.19
CA ILE A 277 14.44 -16.28 -10.11
C ILE A 277 14.52 -15.16 -9.07
N ARG A 278 15.35 -15.35 -8.04
CA ARG A 278 15.51 -14.39 -6.94
C ARG A 278 16.97 -14.02 -6.77
N ASN A 279 17.24 -12.83 -6.28
CA ASN A 279 18.54 -12.49 -5.74
C ASN A 279 18.79 -13.25 -4.43
N SER A 280 20.00 -13.75 -4.28
CA SER A 280 20.53 -14.48 -3.11
C SER A 280 21.82 -13.86 -2.58
N CYS A 281 22.24 -12.78 -3.23
CA CYS A 281 23.14 -11.73 -2.78
C CYS A 281 22.62 -10.44 -3.45
#